data_AF-A0A1Y4HNC1-F1
#
_entry.id   AF-A0A1Y4HNC1-F1
#
_cell.length_a   1.000
_cell.length_b   1.000
_cell.length_c   1.000
_cell.angle_alpha   90.00
_cell.angle_beta   90.00
_cell.angle_gamma   90.00
#
_symmetry.space_group_name_H-M   'P 1'
#
loop_
_entity.id
_entity.type
_entity.pdbx_description
1 polymer ?
#
loop_
_entity_poly.entity_id
_entity_poly.type
_entity_poly.pdbx_seq_one_letter_code
_entity_poly.pdbx_strand_id
1 'polypeptide(L)'
;MAFNAQQTGRARIAVIIVALVAVAGIAVALVLQLATPATTGSADASAQNAAQAQSDGSQDAQDEDVMETVDAQYGTAAQTLRTQYEADPSNPSALLNLANGYFDWGVAALNHSDGTEDEAHAREIFTNAIEYYDEYLDGNPGSKSVVVDRAICVFYTGDHDAAITALENLLADDDSFAPAWANLGMFYETDGRTDDAATAYQRAIDAAGDDDAYNVKDYAQQRLDALQASE
;
A
#
# COMPACT_ATOMS: atom_id res chain seq x y z
N MET A 1 -29.78 16.49 31.43
CA MET A 1 -29.46 17.12 30.13
C MET A 1 -28.40 16.23 29.50
N ALA A 2 -28.76 15.48 28.47
CA ALA A 2 -27.90 14.49 27.83
C ALA A 2 -26.79 15.20 27.04
N PHE A 3 -25.54 14.82 27.30
CA PHE A 3 -24.38 15.26 26.54
C PHE A 3 -24.34 14.43 25.26
N ASN A 4 -24.74 15.04 24.15
CA ASN A 4 -24.78 14.41 22.84
C ASN A 4 -23.35 14.41 22.30
N ALA A 5 -22.63 13.29 22.50
CA ALA A 5 -21.34 13.07 21.88
C ALA A 5 -21.58 12.84 20.38
N GLN A 6 -21.43 13.89 19.57
CA GLN A 6 -21.23 13.71 18.14
C GLN A 6 -19.87 13.05 17.95
N GLN A 7 -19.85 11.72 17.87
CA GLN A 7 -18.85 11.00 17.11
C GLN A 7 -18.94 11.51 15.67
N THR A 8 -18.14 12.51 15.35
CA THR A 8 -17.84 12.85 13.96
C THR A 8 -17.03 11.69 13.42
N GLY A 9 -17.69 10.73 12.77
CA GLY A 9 -17.03 9.75 11.94
C GLY A 9 -16.25 10.51 10.88
N ARG A 10 -14.94 10.68 11.08
CA ARG A 10 -14.04 11.06 10.00
C ARG A 10 -14.15 9.92 9.00
N ALA A 11 -14.62 10.22 7.79
CA ALA A 11 -14.55 9.25 6.71
C ALA A 11 -13.08 8.82 6.61
N ARG A 12 -12.79 7.55 6.88
CA ARG A 12 -11.46 6.98 6.68
C ARG A 12 -11.20 7.07 5.17
N ILE A 13 -10.39 8.04 4.76
CA ILE A 13 -9.97 8.14 3.35
C ILE A 13 -9.02 6.96 3.15
N ALA A 14 -9.50 5.94 2.44
CA ALA A 14 -8.62 4.87 2.00
C ALA A 14 -7.53 5.49 1.14
N VAL A 15 -6.28 5.26 1.52
CA VAL A 15 -5.11 5.71 0.77
C VAL A 15 -4.99 4.80 -0.46
N ILE A 16 -5.51 5.29 -1.59
CA ILE A 16 -5.38 4.62 -2.88
C ILE A 16 -4.13 5.16 -3.55
N ILE A 17 -3.02 4.45 -3.35
CA ILE A 17 -1.76 4.67 -4.05
C ILE A 17 -1.81 3.80 -5.30
N VAL A 18 -1.32 4.32 -6.43
CA VAL A 18 -0.94 3.46 -7.55
C VAL A 18 0.36 2.76 -7.14
N ALA A 19 0.22 1.73 -6.30
CA ALA A 19 1.33 0.95 -5.79
C ALA A 19 1.88 0.13 -6.95
N LEU A 20 3.13 0.37 -7.30
CA LEU A 20 3.82 -0.33 -8.39
C LEU A 20 4.44 -1.63 -7.92
N VAL A 21 4.47 -1.82 -6.61
CA VAL A 21 4.69 -3.09 -5.96
C VAL A 21 3.45 -3.94 -6.19
N ALA A 22 3.62 -5.01 -6.98
CA ALA A 22 2.65 -6.10 -6.98
C ALA A 22 2.46 -6.49 -5.51
N VAL A 23 1.23 -6.45 -5.00
CA VAL A 23 0.87 -7.11 -3.74
C VAL A 23 1.33 -8.54 -3.92
N ALA A 24 2.55 -8.84 -3.48
CA ALA A 24 3.03 -10.17 -3.35
C ALA A 24 2.15 -10.70 -2.24
N GLY A 25 1.02 -11.30 -2.62
CA GLY A 25 0.20 -12.05 -1.68
C GLY A 25 1.20 -12.85 -0.89
N ILE A 26 1.28 -12.58 0.42
CA ILE A 26 2.29 -13.14 1.30
C ILE A 26 1.98 -14.63 1.34
N ALA A 27 2.45 -15.35 0.32
CA ALA A 27 2.43 -16.78 0.25
C ALA A 27 3.60 -17.19 1.14
N VAL A 28 3.32 -17.22 2.44
CA VAL A 28 4.12 -17.99 3.38
C VAL A 28 4.07 -19.42 2.86
N ALA A 29 5.08 -19.82 2.10
CA ALA A 29 5.32 -21.21 1.80
C ALA A 29 5.66 -21.89 3.12
N LEU A 30 4.62 -22.36 3.83
CA LEU A 30 4.77 -23.28 4.95
C LEU A 30 5.47 -24.52 4.43
N VAL A 31 6.78 -24.61 4.71
CA VAL A 31 7.57 -25.81 4.45
C VAL A 31 6.98 -26.93 5.30
N LEU A 32 6.28 -27.80 4.60
CA LEU A 32 5.64 -29.04 5.01
C LEU A 32 6.57 -29.89 5.92
N GLN A 33 6.28 -29.94 7.22
CA GLN A 33 6.80 -31.02 8.07
C GLN A 33 5.83 -32.20 8.03
N LEU A 34 6.30 -33.28 7.40
CA LEU A 34 5.62 -34.57 7.25
C LEU A 34 5.35 -35.20 8.62
N ALA A 35 4.08 -35.38 8.96
CA ALA A 35 3.65 -36.37 9.92
C ALA A 35 2.25 -36.90 9.54
N THR A 36 2.21 -38.05 8.87
CA THR A 36 1.03 -38.93 8.91
C THR A 36 1.05 -39.70 10.23
N PRO A 37 -0.13 -40.06 10.75
CA PRO A 37 -0.58 -41.41 10.47
C PRO A 37 -2.06 -41.50 10.08
N ALA A 38 -2.33 -42.57 9.33
CA ALA A 38 -3.59 -42.97 8.77
C ALA A 38 -4.72 -43.17 9.80
N THR A 39 -5.94 -42.76 9.44
CA THR A 39 -7.16 -43.50 9.78
C THR A 39 -8.14 -43.45 8.61
N THR A 40 -8.45 -44.64 8.11
CA THR A 40 -9.49 -44.99 7.15
C THR A 40 -10.89 -44.60 7.62
N GLY A 41 -11.70 -44.00 6.75
CA GLY A 41 -13.12 -43.75 6.97
C GLY A 41 -13.82 -43.39 5.66
N SER A 42 -14.83 -44.16 5.31
CA SER A 42 -15.51 -44.35 4.02
C SER A 42 -16.38 -43.18 3.52
N ALA A 43 -16.57 -43.17 2.20
CA ALA A 43 -17.41 -42.28 1.41
C ALA A 43 -18.92 -42.42 1.67
N ASP A 44 -19.67 -41.31 1.52
CA ASP A 44 -20.98 -41.30 0.85
C ASP A 44 -21.39 -39.87 0.44
N ALA A 45 -22.43 -39.81 -0.38
CA ALA A 45 -22.75 -38.92 -1.47
C ALA A 45 -23.38 -37.55 -1.16
N SER A 46 -23.29 -36.68 -2.18
CA SER A 46 -24.28 -35.73 -2.70
C SER A 46 -25.32 -35.09 -1.74
N ALA A 47 -25.39 -33.75 -1.73
CA ALA A 47 -26.40 -32.97 -2.47
C ALA A 47 -26.53 -31.53 -1.92
N GLN A 48 -27.13 -30.67 -2.77
CA GLN A 48 -27.92 -29.48 -2.45
C GLN A 48 -27.24 -28.10 -2.37
N ASN A 49 -27.52 -27.37 -3.44
CA ASN A 49 -27.66 -25.92 -3.52
C ASN A 49 -28.79 -25.40 -2.60
N ALA A 50 -28.63 -24.16 -2.15
CA ALA A 50 -29.59 -23.25 -1.51
C ALA A 50 -29.98 -23.49 -0.04
N ALA A 51 -29.53 -22.60 0.85
CA ALA A 51 -30.41 -21.85 1.75
C ALA A 51 -29.65 -20.72 2.45
N GLN A 52 -30.31 -19.56 2.53
CA GLN A 52 -30.02 -18.46 3.44
C GLN A 52 -29.87 -18.95 4.88
N ALA A 53 -28.93 -18.36 5.61
CA ALA A 53 -29.00 -18.27 7.06
C ALA A 53 -28.57 -16.86 7.49
N GLN A 54 -29.56 -16.04 7.84
CA GLN A 54 -29.35 -15.04 8.88
C GLN A 54 -29.03 -15.82 10.17
N SER A 55 -27.87 -15.55 10.77
CA SER A 55 -27.64 -15.80 12.18
C SER A 55 -27.28 -14.47 12.82
N ASP A 56 -28.31 -13.78 13.29
CA ASP A 56 -28.20 -12.88 14.43
C ASP A 56 -27.96 -13.77 15.67
N GLY A 57 -26.90 -13.49 16.42
CA GLY A 57 -26.48 -14.36 17.52
C GLY A 57 -25.03 -14.13 17.94
N SER A 58 -24.75 -12.93 18.45
CA SER A 58 -23.72 -12.64 19.45
C SER A 58 -22.35 -13.31 19.24
N GLN A 59 -21.47 -12.64 18.51
CA GLN A 59 -20.07 -12.61 18.90
C GLN A 59 -19.90 -11.34 19.75
N ASP A 60 -19.68 -11.52 21.05
CA ASP A 60 -18.80 -10.61 21.78
C ASP A 60 -17.46 -10.66 21.02
N ALA A 61 -17.34 -9.86 19.97
CA ALA A 61 -16.08 -9.64 19.31
C ALA A 61 -15.23 -8.96 20.38
N GLN A 62 -14.21 -9.66 20.85
CA GLN A 62 -13.07 -9.00 21.46
C GLN A 62 -12.71 -7.88 20.48
N ASP A 63 -12.69 -6.62 20.93
CA ASP A 63 -12.14 -5.52 20.16
C ASP A 63 -10.66 -5.87 19.95
N GLU A 64 -10.37 -6.72 18.96
CA GLU A 64 -9.01 -7.02 18.52
C GLU A 64 -8.43 -5.71 18.07
N ASP A 65 -7.30 -5.34 18.68
CA ASP A 65 -6.57 -4.16 18.27
C ASP A 65 -6.17 -4.34 16.80
N VAL A 66 -6.79 -3.54 15.94
CA VAL A 66 -6.61 -3.63 14.49
C VAL A 66 -5.15 -3.39 14.13
N MET A 67 -4.47 -2.49 14.84
CA MET A 67 -3.06 -2.22 14.62
C MET A 67 -2.18 -3.40 15.04
N GLU A 68 -2.52 -4.06 16.16
CA GLU A 68 -1.84 -5.29 16.59
C GLU A 68 -1.94 -6.38 15.51
N THR A 69 -3.09 -6.51 14.85
CA THR A 69 -3.29 -7.47 13.76
C THR A 69 -2.46 -7.10 12.52
N VAL A 70 -2.42 -5.81 12.16
CA VAL A 70 -1.58 -5.30 11.06
C VAL A 70 -0.11 -5.60 11.34
N ASP A 71 0.38 -5.31 12.54
CA ASP A 71 1.78 -5.53 12.92
C ASP A 71 2.14 -7.01 12.98
N ALA A 72 1.23 -7.85 13.49
CA ALA A 72 1.44 -9.28 13.54
C ALA A 72 1.60 -9.86 12.12
N GLN A 73 0.86 -9.37 11.14
CA GLN A 73 0.94 -9.82 9.75
C GLN A 73 2.14 -9.22 9.01
N TYR A 74 2.19 -7.90 8.89
CA TYR A 74 3.15 -7.20 8.04
C TYR A 74 4.51 -7.03 8.72
N GLY A 75 4.53 -6.77 10.03
CA GLY A 75 5.77 -6.67 10.80
C GLY A 75 6.53 -8.00 10.85
N THR A 76 5.83 -9.13 11.01
CA THR A 76 6.46 -10.46 10.94
C THR A 76 7.02 -10.76 9.54
N ALA A 77 6.30 -10.37 8.48
CA ALA A 77 6.78 -10.52 7.11
C ALA A 77 8.03 -9.67 6.86
N ALA A 78 8.03 -8.40 7.29
CA ALA A 78 9.19 -7.51 7.18
C ALA A 78 10.41 -8.05 7.95
N GLN A 79 10.23 -8.61 9.15
CA GLN A 79 11.32 -9.25 9.90
C GLN A 79 11.89 -10.49 9.19
N THR A 80 11.03 -11.26 8.52
CA THR A 80 11.46 -12.42 7.72
C THR A 80 12.31 -11.96 6.54
N LEU A 81 11.87 -10.93 5.82
CA LEU A 81 12.61 -10.32 4.71
C LEU A 81 13.94 -9.74 5.18
N ARG A 82 13.96 -9.11 6.35
CA ARG A 82 15.17 -8.57 6.96
C ARG A 82 16.20 -9.67 7.22
N THR A 83 15.76 -10.79 7.79
CA THR A 83 16.63 -11.96 8.02
C THR A 83 17.21 -12.50 6.71
N GLN A 84 16.43 -12.50 5.63
CA GLN A 84 16.91 -12.92 4.30
C GLN A 84 17.95 -11.97 3.74
N TYR A 85 17.75 -10.66 3.85
CA TYR A 85 18.73 -9.65 3.45
C TYR A 85 20.01 -9.73 4.31
N GLU A 86 19.90 -9.87 5.63
CA GLU A 86 21.06 -10.00 6.53
C GLU A 86 21.92 -11.25 6.24
N ALA A 87 21.32 -12.31 5.69
CA ALA A 87 22.04 -13.51 5.28
C ALA A 87 22.89 -13.30 4.02
N ASP A 88 22.51 -12.38 3.15
CA ASP A 88 23.28 -11.95 1.97
C ASP A 88 23.03 -10.46 1.64
N PRO A 89 23.71 -9.53 2.33
CA PRO A 89 23.51 -8.09 2.12
C PRO A 89 23.92 -7.60 0.73
N SER A 90 24.60 -8.42 -0.06
CA SER A 90 25.00 -8.08 -1.42
C SER A 90 23.91 -8.34 -2.46
N ASN A 91 22.79 -8.95 -2.06
CA ASN A 91 21.71 -9.31 -2.95
C ASN A 91 20.70 -8.14 -3.10
N PRO A 92 20.69 -7.45 -4.27
CA PRO A 92 19.81 -6.31 -4.48
C PRO A 92 18.32 -6.70 -4.48
N SER A 93 17.98 -7.94 -4.87
CA SER A 93 16.60 -8.40 -4.82
C SER A 93 16.11 -8.62 -3.39
N ALA A 94 16.98 -9.09 -2.49
CA ALA A 94 16.64 -9.24 -1.07
C ALA A 94 16.41 -7.86 -0.43
N LEU A 95 17.27 -6.88 -0.74
CA LEU A 95 17.12 -5.50 -0.29
C LEU A 95 15.83 -4.84 -0.82
N LEU A 96 15.54 -5.00 -2.10
CA LEU A 96 14.30 -4.45 -2.68
C LEU A 96 13.06 -5.09 -2.06
N ASN A 97 13.06 -6.41 -1.86
CA ASN A 97 11.95 -7.10 -1.21
C ASN A 97 11.75 -6.60 0.22
N LEU A 98 12.84 -6.35 0.96
CA LEU A 98 12.78 -5.77 2.30
C LEU A 98 12.16 -4.38 2.29
N ALA A 99 12.61 -3.50 1.40
CA ALA A 99 12.06 -2.16 1.24
C ALA A 99 10.55 -2.19 0.92
N ASN A 100 10.15 -3.04 -0.03
CA ASN A 100 8.75 -3.26 -0.40
C ASN A 100 7.92 -3.81 0.78
N GLY A 101 8.49 -4.70 1.60
CA GLY A 101 7.81 -5.22 2.78
C GLY A 101 7.52 -4.16 3.82
N TYR A 102 8.46 -3.23 4.05
CA TYR A 102 8.22 -2.07 4.91
C TYR A 102 7.23 -1.09 4.27
N PHE A 103 7.29 -0.87 2.95
CA PHE A 103 6.29 -0.06 2.24
C PHE A 103 4.88 -0.61 2.44
N ASP A 104 4.66 -1.89 2.18
CA ASP A 104 3.35 -2.56 2.33
C ASP A 104 2.85 -2.48 3.78
N TRP A 105 3.76 -2.65 4.76
CA TRP A 105 3.42 -2.47 6.17
C TRP A 105 2.99 -1.03 6.48
N GLY A 106 3.72 -0.03 5.99
CA GLY A 106 3.42 1.37 6.22
C GLY A 106 2.05 1.76 5.63
N VAL A 107 1.76 1.28 4.41
CA VAL A 107 0.46 1.47 3.76
C VAL A 107 -0.66 0.79 4.55
N ALA A 108 -0.44 -0.44 5.01
CA ALA A 108 -1.41 -1.16 5.83
C ALA A 108 -1.69 -0.46 7.15
N ALA A 109 -0.65 -0.01 7.86
CA ALA A 109 -0.77 0.73 9.11
C ALA A 109 -1.50 2.07 8.91
N LEU A 110 -1.12 2.83 7.88
CA LEU A 110 -1.77 4.12 7.57
C LEU A 110 -3.25 3.94 7.27
N ASN A 111 -3.63 2.94 6.46
CA ASN A 111 -5.03 2.66 6.11
C ASN A 111 -5.91 2.25 7.31
N HIS A 112 -5.30 1.68 8.35
CA HIS A 112 -6.00 1.26 9.56
C HIS A 112 -5.81 2.22 10.74
N SER A 113 -5.08 3.31 10.55
CA SER A 113 -4.81 4.28 11.61
C SER A 113 -6.09 4.92 12.16
N ASP A 114 -6.18 5.02 13.49
CA ASP A 114 -7.26 5.69 14.21
C ASP A 114 -6.71 6.68 15.26
N GLY A 115 -5.77 7.52 14.82
CA GLY A 115 -5.22 8.57 15.66
C GLY A 115 -3.76 8.87 15.38
N THR A 116 -3.23 9.82 16.14
CA THR A 116 -1.87 10.32 15.95
C THR A 116 -0.78 9.31 16.30
N GLU A 117 -1.07 8.36 17.19
CA GLU A 117 -0.14 7.29 17.58
C GLU A 117 0.04 6.30 16.42
N ASP A 118 -1.06 5.80 15.85
CA ASP A 118 -1.04 4.92 14.69
C ASP A 118 -0.43 5.59 13.45
N GLU A 119 -0.74 6.87 13.21
CA GLU A 119 -0.10 7.63 12.14
C GLU A 119 1.41 7.78 12.38
N ALA A 120 1.85 7.99 13.62
CA ALA A 120 3.28 8.07 13.94
C ALA A 120 3.98 6.72 13.72
N HIS A 121 3.33 5.62 14.07
CA HIS A 121 3.79 4.27 13.78
C HIS A 121 3.94 4.03 12.28
N ALA A 122 2.93 4.40 11.48
CA ALA A 122 3.02 4.31 10.01
C ALA A 122 4.19 5.15 9.45
N ARG A 123 4.42 6.36 9.97
CA ARG A 123 5.57 7.21 9.57
C ARG A 123 6.91 6.57 9.90
N GLU A 124 7.03 5.91 11.05
CA GLU A 124 8.26 5.18 11.42
C GLU A 124 8.51 4.01 10.46
N ILE A 125 7.46 3.26 10.10
CA ILE A 125 7.54 2.17 9.14
C ILE A 125 7.97 2.70 7.76
N PHE A 126 7.37 3.79 7.28
CA PHE A 126 7.77 4.43 6.02
C PHE A 126 9.20 4.95 6.05
N THR A 127 9.69 5.44 7.19
CA THR A 127 11.09 5.87 7.34
C THR A 127 12.04 4.69 7.10
N ASN A 128 11.75 3.52 7.64
CA ASN A 128 12.52 2.31 7.35
C ASN A 128 12.48 1.94 5.85
N ALA A 129 11.32 2.05 5.20
CA ALA A 129 11.21 1.81 3.76
C ALA A 129 12.10 2.76 2.94
N ILE A 130 12.14 4.06 3.31
CA ILE A 130 13.01 5.06 2.66
C ILE A 130 14.47 4.66 2.77
N GLU A 131 14.94 4.24 3.94
CA GLU A 131 16.34 3.84 4.16
C GLU A 131 16.75 2.69 3.21
N TYR A 132 15.92 1.64 3.11
CA TYR A 132 16.23 0.51 2.23
C TYR A 132 16.07 0.85 0.74
N TYR A 133 15.12 1.73 0.37
CA TYR A 133 15.03 2.23 -1.00
C TYR A 133 16.23 3.09 -1.38
N ASP A 134 16.73 3.93 -0.47
CA ASP A 134 17.93 4.73 -0.68
C ASP A 134 19.15 3.82 -0.91
N GLU A 135 19.34 2.81 -0.07
CA GLU A 135 20.42 1.83 -0.25
C GLU A 135 20.29 1.08 -1.59
N TYR A 136 19.07 0.71 -2.00
CA TYR A 136 18.86 0.05 -3.28
C TYR A 136 19.19 0.97 -4.46
N LEU A 137 18.78 2.24 -4.39
CA LEU A 137 18.99 3.22 -5.45
C LEU A 137 20.46 3.62 -5.61
N ASP A 138 21.28 3.56 -4.55
CA ASP A 138 22.73 3.74 -4.64
C ASP A 138 23.38 2.76 -5.63
N GLY A 139 22.88 1.52 -5.69
CA GLY A 139 23.30 0.50 -6.64
C GLY A 139 22.53 0.52 -7.97
N ASN A 140 21.34 1.11 -7.99
CA ASN A 140 20.37 1.01 -9.09
C ASN A 140 19.70 2.36 -9.43
N PRO A 141 20.45 3.41 -9.77
CA PRO A 141 19.92 4.78 -9.86
C PRO A 141 18.86 5.00 -10.95
N GLY A 142 18.71 4.08 -11.91
CA GLY A 142 17.73 4.17 -13.00
C GLY A 142 16.36 3.54 -12.69
N SER A 143 16.13 3.06 -11.46
CA SER A 143 14.90 2.34 -11.11
C SER A 143 13.73 3.30 -10.84
N LYS A 144 13.00 3.66 -11.90
CA LYS A 144 11.89 4.63 -11.82
C LYS A 144 10.78 4.22 -10.85
N SER A 145 10.42 2.93 -10.83
CA SER A 145 9.39 2.43 -9.91
C SER A 145 9.80 2.63 -8.45
N VAL A 146 11.07 2.36 -8.13
CA VAL A 146 11.61 2.55 -6.78
C VAL A 146 11.68 4.02 -6.40
N VAL A 147 12.01 4.92 -7.34
CA VAL A 147 11.93 6.37 -7.10
C VAL A 147 10.50 6.80 -6.76
N VAL A 148 9.50 6.24 -7.44
CA VAL A 148 8.08 6.51 -7.13
C VAL A 148 7.70 5.98 -5.75
N ASP A 149 7.98 4.70 -5.46
CA ASP A 149 7.63 4.09 -4.17
C ASP A 149 8.32 4.79 -3.00
N ARG A 150 9.58 5.22 -3.17
CA ARG A 150 10.28 6.06 -2.20
C ARG A 150 9.61 7.43 -2.03
N ALA A 151 9.25 8.11 -3.13
CA ALA A 151 8.60 9.41 -3.05
C ALA A 151 7.26 9.33 -2.30
N ILE A 152 6.52 8.23 -2.47
CA ILE A 152 5.30 7.94 -1.70
C ILE A 152 5.62 7.85 -0.20
N CYS A 153 6.66 7.11 0.21
CA CYS A 153 7.07 7.08 1.61
C CYS A 153 7.44 8.47 2.13
N VAL A 154 8.24 9.24 1.38
CA VAL A 154 8.66 10.59 1.76
C VAL A 154 7.44 11.50 1.97
N PHE A 155 6.45 11.40 1.07
CA PHE A 155 5.19 12.11 1.19
C PHE A 155 4.48 11.77 2.51
N TYR A 156 4.30 10.48 2.82
CA TYR A 156 3.61 10.06 4.05
C TYR A 156 4.42 10.29 5.34
N THR A 157 5.74 10.47 5.26
CA THR A 157 6.55 10.97 6.39
C THR A 157 6.41 12.48 6.63
N GLY A 158 5.78 13.21 5.70
CA GLY A 158 5.41 14.62 5.85
C GLY A 158 6.24 15.62 5.04
N ASP A 159 7.23 15.17 4.27
CA ASP A 159 8.01 16.04 3.39
C ASP A 159 7.42 16.06 1.98
N HIS A 160 6.25 16.70 1.84
CA HIS A 160 5.48 16.73 0.60
C HIS A 160 6.26 17.42 -0.54
N ASP A 161 6.96 18.52 -0.23
CA ASP A 161 7.76 19.28 -1.21
C ASP A 161 8.88 18.41 -1.81
N ALA A 162 9.60 17.64 -0.98
CA ALA A 162 10.65 16.75 -1.45
C ALA A 162 10.08 15.60 -2.32
N ALA A 163 8.93 15.04 -1.93
CA ALA A 163 8.27 13.99 -2.70
C ALA A 163 7.81 14.48 -4.08
N ILE A 164 7.18 15.66 -4.15
CA ILE A 164 6.78 16.33 -5.39
C ILE A 164 8.00 16.58 -6.27
N THR A 165 9.03 17.22 -5.71
CA THR A 165 10.28 17.54 -6.44
C THR A 165 10.93 16.29 -7.02
N ALA A 166 10.93 15.17 -6.28
CA ALA A 166 11.48 13.91 -6.76
C ALA A 166 10.74 13.38 -8.00
N LEU A 167 9.40 13.42 -8.00
CA LEU A 167 8.61 12.98 -9.14
C LEU A 167 8.69 13.96 -10.32
N GLU A 168 8.73 15.26 -10.08
CA GLU A 168 8.95 16.26 -11.13
C GLU A 168 10.29 16.05 -11.83
N ASN A 169 11.36 15.78 -11.08
CA ASN A 169 12.68 15.49 -11.65
C ASN A 169 12.65 14.20 -12.47
N LEU A 170 12.03 13.13 -11.95
CA LEU A 170 11.87 11.87 -12.66
C LEU A 170 11.15 12.06 -14.02
N LEU A 171 10.10 12.88 -14.02
CA LEU A 171 9.27 13.16 -15.19
C LEU A 171 9.89 14.18 -16.16
N ALA A 172 10.79 15.03 -15.68
CA ALA A 172 11.61 15.89 -16.52
C ALA A 172 12.61 15.08 -17.36
N ASP A 173 13.12 13.98 -16.79
CA ASP A 173 14.02 13.04 -17.47
C ASP A 173 13.26 12.06 -18.37
N ASP A 174 12.11 11.55 -17.91
CA ASP A 174 11.26 10.65 -18.67
C ASP A 174 9.76 10.86 -18.36
N ASP A 175 9.07 11.52 -19.29
CA ASP A 175 7.66 11.87 -19.16
C ASP A 175 6.69 10.72 -19.51
N SER A 176 7.21 9.55 -19.91
CA SER A 176 6.39 8.40 -20.31
C SER A 176 5.99 7.49 -19.15
N PHE A 177 6.54 7.72 -17.96
CA PHE A 177 6.26 6.87 -16.80
C PHE A 177 4.94 7.25 -16.11
N ALA A 178 3.83 6.76 -16.68
CA ALA A 178 2.46 7.06 -16.26
C ALA A 178 2.22 6.96 -14.74
N PRO A 179 2.76 5.97 -14.00
CA PRO A 179 2.64 5.94 -12.54
C PRO A 179 3.16 7.16 -11.79
N ALA A 180 4.25 7.77 -12.26
CA ALA A 180 4.79 8.96 -11.63
C ALA A 180 3.84 10.14 -11.79
N TRP A 181 3.20 10.29 -12.96
CA TRP A 181 2.16 11.30 -13.17
C TRP A 181 0.95 11.11 -12.27
N ALA A 182 0.48 9.88 -12.08
CA ALA A 182 -0.66 9.61 -11.20
C ALA A 182 -0.36 9.93 -9.73
N ASN A 183 0.80 9.52 -9.23
CA ASN A 183 1.21 9.83 -7.86
C ASN A 183 1.50 11.33 -7.68
N LEU A 184 2.06 12.01 -8.69
CA LEU A 184 2.23 13.46 -8.65
C LEU A 184 0.87 14.19 -8.59
N GLY A 185 -0.14 13.71 -9.32
CA GLY A 185 -1.51 14.21 -9.21
C GLY A 185 -2.09 14.04 -7.80
N MET A 186 -1.86 12.88 -7.18
CA MET A 186 -2.27 12.62 -5.79
C MET A 186 -1.59 13.56 -4.80
N PHE A 187 -0.29 13.82 -4.96
CA PHE A 187 0.46 14.73 -4.08
C PHE A 187 -0.06 16.17 -4.23
N TYR A 188 -0.26 16.64 -5.45
CA TYR A 188 -0.83 17.96 -5.71
C TYR A 188 -2.25 18.11 -5.17
N GLU A 189 -3.08 17.09 -5.33
CA GLU A 189 -4.44 17.12 -4.82
C GLU A 189 -4.44 17.24 -3.29
N THR A 190 -3.58 16.48 -2.61
CA THR A 190 -3.46 16.51 -1.15
C THR A 190 -2.93 17.86 -0.65
N ASP A 191 -2.05 18.52 -1.40
CA ASP A 191 -1.55 19.87 -1.11
C ASP A 191 -2.53 21.00 -1.49
N GLY A 192 -3.71 20.66 -2.04
CA GLY A 192 -4.73 21.63 -2.45
C GLY A 192 -4.40 22.36 -3.76
N ARG A 193 -3.42 21.86 -4.53
CA ARG A 193 -3.03 22.36 -5.86
C ARG A 193 -3.89 21.68 -6.93
N THR A 194 -5.19 21.96 -6.92
CA THR A 194 -6.20 21.27 -7.74
C THR A 194 -5.92 21.32 -9.25
N ASP A 195 -5.53 22.48 -9.79
CA ASP A 195 -5.24 22.62 -11.24
C ASP A 195 -4.02 21.79 -11.67
N ASP A 196 -2.98 21.75 -10.82
CA ASP A 196 -1.78 20.96 -11.06
C ASP A 196 -2.10 19.46 -10.98
N ALA A 197 -2.94 19.07 -10.01
CA ALA A 197 -3.42 17.71 -9.86
C ALA A 197 -4.18 17.23 -11.09
N ALA A 198 -5.14 18.02 -11.57
CA ALA A 198 -5.91 17.71 -12.78
C ALA A 198 -4.99 17.55 -14.01
N THR A 199 -3.99 18.44 -14.15
CA THR A 199 -2.99 18.36 -15.21
C THR A 199 -2.18 17.07 -15.13
N ALA A 200 -1.70 16.72 -13.93
CA ALA A 200 -0.90 15.51 -13.72
C ALA A 200 -1.71 14.23 -13.96
N TYR A 201 -2.97 14.15 -13.49
CA TYR A 201 -3.84 13.02 -13.78
C TYR A 201 -4.12 12.86 -15.28
N GLN A 202 -4.36 13.96 -16.01
CA GLN A 202 -4.51 13.88 -17.47
C GLN A 202 -3.24 13.34 -18.14
N ARG A 203 -2.05 13.79 -17.71
CA ARG A 203 -0.78 13.25 -18.22
C ARG A 203 -0.60 11.77 -17.89
N ALA A 204 -1.06 11.31 -16.74
CA ALA A 204 -1.04 9.89 -16.38
C ALA A 204 -1.88 9.05 -17.35
N ILE A 205 -3.08 9.53 -17.72
CA ILE A 205 -3.96 8.88 -18.69
C ILE A 205 -3.30 8.84 -20.08
N ASP A 206 -2.71 9.96 -20.51
CA ASP A 206 -2.08 10.08 -21.83
C ASP A 206 -0.82 9.21 -21.95
N ALA A 207 -0.03 9.09 -20.88
CA ALA A 207 1.19 8.29 -20.84
C ALA A 207 0.90 6.80 -20.64
N ALA A 208 -0.26 6.43 -20.11
CA ALA A 208 -0.60 5.04 -19.88
C ALA A 208 -0.82 4.31 -21.22
N GLY A 209 -0.01 3.28 -21.46
CA GLY A 209 -0.12 2.42 -22.64
C GLY A 209 -1.42 1.60 -22.65
N ASP A 210 -1.63 0.85 -23.73
CA ASP A 210 -2.81 -0.03 -23.87
C ASP A 210 -2.85 -1.16 -22.83
N ASP A 211 -1.69 -1.54 -22.29
CA ASP A 211 -1.53 -2.63 -21.31
C ASP A 211 -1.81 -2.20 -19.86
N ASP A 212 -2.05 -0.90 -19.61
CA ASP A 212 -2.31 -0.24 -18.29
C ASP A 212 -2.04 -1.10 -17.04
N ALA A 213 -0.79 -1.54 -16.88
CA ALA A 213 -0.43 -2.63 -15.96
C ALA A 213 -0.71 -2.32 -14.47
N TYR A 214 -0.93 -1.05 -14.14
CA TYR A 214 -1.16 -0.56 -12.78
C TYR A 214 -2.54 0.08 -12.60
N ASN A 215 -3.46 -0.10 -13.55
CA ASN A 215 -4.77 0.57 -13.59
C ASN A 215 -4.66 2.10 -13.43
N VAL A 216 -3.60 2.68 -14.00
CA VAL A 216 -3.29 4.11 -13.92
C VAL A 216 -4.41 4.91 -14.54
N LYS A 217 -4.97 4.46 -15.67
CA LYS A 217 -6.04 5.18 -16.38
C LYS A 217 -7.29 5.26 -15.53
N ASP A 218 -7.73 4.13 -14.99
CA ASP A 218 -8.95 4.06 -14.18
C ASP A 218 -8.81 4.91 -12.91
N TYR A 219 -7.67 4.81 -12.22
CA TYR A 219 -7.38 5.64 -11.05
C TYR A 219 -7.37 7.13 -11.39
N ALA A 220 -6.56 7.54 -12.38
CA ALA A 220 -6.40 8.95 -12.73
C ALA A 220 -7.71 9.55 -13.26
N GLN A 221 -8.50 8.79 -14.05
CA GLN A 221 -9.81 9.24 -14.52
C GLN A 221 -10.79 9.44 -13.36
N GLN A 222 -10.83 8.50 -12.41
CA GLN A 222 -11.69 8.63 -11.23
C GLN A 222 -11.35 9.88 -10.42
N ARG A 223 -10.05 10.17 -10.23
CA ARG A 223 -9.62 11.37 -9.50
C ARG A 223 -9.94 12.64 -10.29
N LEU A 224 -9.70 12.66 -11.60
CA LEU A 224 -10.00 13.80 -12.46
C LEU A 224 -11.51 14.14 -12.45
N ASP A 225 -12.38 13.14 -12.56
CA ASP A 225 -13.83 13.31 -12.48
C ASP A 225 -14.26 13.87 -11.11
N ALA A 226 -13.63 13.43 -10.03
CA ALA A 226 -13.92 13.91 -8.68
C ALA A 226 -13.51 15.38 -8.48
N LEU A 227 -12.39 15.81 -9.07
CA LEU A 227 -11.96 17.21 -9.03
C LEU A 227 -12.94 18.11 -9.79
N GLN A 228 -13.37 17.70 -10.99
CA GLN A 228 -14.33 18.45 -11.82
C GLN A 228 -15.72 18.53 -11.19
N ALA A 229 -16.15 17.48 -10.48
CA ALA A 229 -17.44 17.47 -9.79
C ALA A 229 -17.47 18.38 -8.55
N SER A 230 -16.31 18.86 -8.09
CA SER A 230 -16.15 19.70 -6.91
C SER A 230 -16.08 21.21 -7.22
N GLU A 231 -16.06 21.59 -8.51
CA GLU A 231 -16.09 22.97 -9.02
C GLU A 231 -17.51 23.52 -9.19
#